data_AF-A0A2A5DGG4-F1
#
_entry.id   AF-A0A2A5DGG4-F1
#
_cell.length_a   1.000
_cell.length_b   1.000
_cell.length_c   1.000
_cell.angle_alpha   90.00
_cell.angle_beta   90.00
_cell.angle_gamma   90.00
#
_symmetry.space_group_name_H-M   'P 1'
#
loop_
_entity.id
_entity.type
_entity.pdbx_description
1 polymer ?
#
loop_
_entity_poly.entity_id
_entity_poly.type
_entity_poly.pdbx_seq_one_letter_code
_entity_poly.pdbx_strand_id
1 'polypeptide(L)' 'MALRTVQSGGMTRYFRVHEPNGYNPLTPTPLVMAFHGGGGNARQFADHTELYQTADAQDFLLVFPEGTGNLGGPPLYL' A
#
# COMPACT_ATOMS: atom_id res chain seq x y z
N MET A 1 -8.98 1.73 2.00
CA MET A 1 -7.73 1.86 1.20
C MET A 1 -8.06 2.04 -0.27
N ALA A 2 -7.45 3.02 -0.94
CA ALA A 2 -7.63 3.30 -2.37
C ALA A 2 -6.52 2.65 -3.21
N LEU A 3 -6.88 2.03 -4.35
CA LEU A 3 -5.92 1.56 -5.35
C LEU A 3 -5.45 2.75 -6.20
N ARG A 4 -4.14 2.91 -6.36
CA ARG A 4 -3.51 3.98 -7.13
C ARG A 4 -2.37 3.41 -7.97
N THR A 5 -1.91 4.21 -8.94
CA THR A 5 -0.82 3.83 -9.86
C THR A 5 0.25 4.90 -9.93
N VAL A 6 1.49 4.49 -10.21
CA VAL A 6 2.62 5.39 -10.50
C VAL A 6 3.51 4.80 -11.60
N GLN A 7 4.14 5.64 -12.41
CA GLN A 7 5.18 5.20 -13.34
C GLN A 7 6.52 5.10 -12.61
N SER A 8 7.13 3.92 -12.62
CA SER A 8 8.44 3.70 -12.01
C SER A 8 9.17 2.52 -12.64
N GLY A 9 10.45 2.72 -12.97
CA GLY A 9 11.27 1.69 -13.63
C GLY A 9 10.74 1.28 -15.01
N GLY A 10 10.11 2.19 -15.75
CA GLY A 10 9.54 1.93 -17.07
C GLY A 10 8.24 1.12 -17.07
N MET A 11 7.56 1.00 -15.92
CA MET A 11 6.33 0.23 -15.77
C MET A 11 5.28 0.99 -14.94
N THR A 12 4.00 0.74 -15.23
CA THR A 12 2.90 1.10 -14.33
C THR A 12 2.97 0.21 -13.09
N ARG A 13 3.16 0.81 -11.92
CA ARG A 13 3.15 0.13 -10.62
C ARG A 13 1.85 0.45 -9.91
N TYR A 14 1.29 -0.55 -9.23
CA TYR A 14 0.06 -0.42 -8.46
C TYR A 14 0.38 -0.47 -6.97
N PHE A 15 -0.38 0.27 -6.18
CA PHE A 15 -0.25 0.30 -4.74
C PHE A 15 -1.57 0.70 -4.11
N ARG A 16 -1.75 0.33 -2.84
CA ARG A 16 -2.86 0.79 -2.01
C ARG A 16 -2.36 1.82 -1.02
N VAL A 17 -3.16 2.85 -0.77
CA VAL A 17 -2.86 3.85 0.27
C VAL A 17 -3.96 3.85 1.33
N HIS A 18 -3.52 4.00 2.58
CA HIS A 18 -4.32 4.34 3.74
C HIS A 18 -3.91 5.73 4.21
N GLU A 19 -4.90 6.60 4.34
CA GLU A 19 -4.76 7.96 4.87
C GLU A 19 -5.29 7.90 6.31
N PRO A 20 -4.50 8.29 7.33
CA PRO A 20 -4.95 8.21 8.70
C PRO A 20 -6.07 9.22 8.97
N ASN A 21 -6.86 8.97 10.01
CA ASN A 21 -7.92 9.90 10.43
C ASN A 21 -7.34 11.30 10.66
N GLY A 22 -7.95 12.32 10.04
CA GLY A 22 -7.49 13.71 10.18
C GLY A 22 -6.30 14.10 9.30
N TYR A 23 -5.90 13.24 8.34
CA TYR A 23 -4.88 13.58 7.35
C TYR A 23 -5.14 14.93 6.68
N ASN A 24 -4.16 15.84 6.77
CA ASN A 24 -4.17 17.14 6.10
C ASN A 24 -3.01 17.19 5.10
N PRO A 25 -3.27 17.32 3.79
CA PRO A 25 -2.23 17.38 2.77
C PRO A 25 -1.33 18.62 2.87
N LEU A 26 -1.70 19.63 3.67
CA LEU A 26 -0.89 20.82 3.92
C LEU A 26 0.09 20.66 5.10
N THR A 27 0.01 19.54 5.84
CA THR A 27 0.89 19.25 6.97
C THR A 27 1.86 18.12 6.59
N PRO A 28 3.18 18.31 6.75
CA PRO A 28 4.14 17.23 6.53
C PRO A 28 3.80 16.02 7.41
N THR A 29 3.48 14.90 6.76
CA THR A 29 3.04 13.66 7.42
C THR A 29 4.04 12.55 7.09
N PRO A 30 4.51 11.75 8.06
CA PRO A 30 5.37 10.61 7.79
C PRO A 30 4.70 9.61 6.85
N LEU A 31 5.51 8.92 6.04
CA LEU A 31 5.04 7.86 5.14
C LEU A 31 5.78 6.56 5.43
N VAL A 32 5.01 5.50 5.63
CA VAL A 32 5.50 4.13 5.79
C VAL A 32 5.10 3.30 4.58
N MET A 33 6.07 2.54 4.03
CA MET A 33 5.82 1.57 2.96
C MET A 33 5.88 0.16 3.55
N ALA A 34 4.79 -0.59 3.42
CA ALA A 34 4.65 -1.94 3.94
C ALA A 34 4.63 -2.96 2.79
N PHE A 35 5.72 -3.72 2.66
CA PHE A 35 5.90 -4.68 1.58
C PHE A 35 5.50 -6.10 2.02
N HIS A 36 4.66 -6.75 1.21
CA HIS A 36 4.30 -8.15 1.40
C HIS A 36 5.45 -9.08 0.99
N GLY A 37 5.44 -10.31 1.51
CA GLY A 37 6.36 -11.37 1.09
C GLY A 37 6.01 -12.00 -0.26
N GLY A 38 6.88 -12.85 -0.80
CA GLY A 38 6.61 -13.59 -2.03
C GLY A 38 5.36 -14.46 -1.94
N GLY A 39 4.58 -14.57 -3.02
CA GLY A 39 3.32 -15.33 -3.03
C GLY A 39 2.08 -14.56 -2.59
N GLY A 40 2.25 -13.42 -1.91
CA GLY A 40 1.15 -12.57 -1.45
C GLY A 40 0.82 -11.41 -2.39
N ASN A 41 -0.09 -10.55 -1.92
CA ASN A 41 -0.43 -9.27 -2.52
C ASN A 41 -0.65 -8.19 -1.46
N ALA A 42 -0.76 -6.93 -1.89
CA ALA A 42 -0.93 -5.79 -0.98
C ALA A 42 -2.20 -5.88 -0.15
N ARG A 43 -3.32 -6.36 -0.72
CA ARG A 43 -4.62 -6.45 -0.03
C ARG A 43 -4.56 -7.47 1.12
N GLN A 44 -4.12 -8.68 0.83
CA GLN A 44 -3.98 -9.76 1.82
C GLN A 44 -3.04 -9.34 2.95
N PHE A 45 -1.92 -8.70 2.63
CA PHE A 45 -0.97 -8.27 3.65
C PHE A 45 -1.53 -7.15 4.54
N ALA A 46 -2.24 -6.18 3.95
CA ALA A 46 -2.92 -5.14 4.71
C ALA A 46 -3.99 -5.71 5.65
N ASP A 47 -4.81 -6.65 5.17
CA ASP A 47 -5.85 -7.30 5.98
C ASP A 47 -5.24 -8.19 7.08
N HIS A 48 -4.09 -8.83 6.84
CA HIS A 48 -3.45 -9.71 7.84
C HIS A 48 -2.69 -8.95 8.94
N THR A 49 -2.10 -7.79 8.60
CA THR A 49 -1.25 -7.03 9.53
C THR A 49 -2.00 -5.98 10.33
N GLU A 50 -3.17 -5.56 9.85
CA GLU A 50 -3.98 -4.50 10.48
C GLU A 50 -3.23 -3.17 10.72
N LEU A 51 -2.14 -2.92 9.98
CA LEU A 51 -1.27 -1.75 10.17
C LEU A 51 -1.98 -0.41 9.97
N TYR A 52 -3.14 -0.39 9.32
CA TYR A 52 -3.98 0.80 9.21
C TYR A 52 -4.44 1.34 10.58
N GLN A 53 -4.65 0.47 11.58
CA GLN A 53 -4.99 0.92 12.94
C GLN A 53 -3.80 1.63 13.60
N THR A 54 -2.59 1.14 13.33
CA THR A 54 -1.37 1.78 13.82
C THR A 54 -1.12 3.11 13.09
N ALA A 55 -1.41 3.16 11.79
CA ALA A 55 -1.36 4.39 11.00
C ALA A 55 -2.32 5.45 11.55
N ASP A 56 -3.55 5.06 11.87
CA ASP A 56 -4.54 5.94 12.50
C ASP A 56 -4.11 6.39 13.90
N ALA A 57 -3.48 5.52 14.70
CA ALA A 57 -3.07 5.84 16.06
C ALA A 57 -1.79 6.68 16.15
N GLN A 58 -0.97 6.70 15.10
CA GLN A 58 0.36 7.32 15.09
C GLN A 58 0.53 8.37 13.98
N ASP A 59 -0.55 8.74 13.30
CA ASP A 59 -0.61 9.80 12.30
C ASP A 59 0.42 9.68 11.18
N PHE A 60 0.47 8.52 10.52
CA PHE A 60 1.29 8.34 9.31
C PHE A 60 0.49 7.84 8.11
N LEU A 61 0.91 8.26 6.92
CA LEU A 61 0.46 7.70 5.65
C LEU A 61 1.03 6.30 5.50
N LEU A 62 0.19 5.35 5.09
CA LEU A 62 0.61 3.97 4.91
C LEU A 62 0.36 3.51 3.48
N VAL A 63 1.41 3.03 2.82
CA VAL A 63 1.38 2.56 1.44
C VAL A 63 1.70 1.06 1.40
N PHE A 64 0.87 0.31 0.69
CA PHE A 64 1.07 -1.11 0.40
C PHE A 64 1.30 -1.31 -1.10
N PRO A 65 2.56 -1.38 -1.56
CA PRO A 65 2.86 -1.65 -2.96
C PRO A 65 2.56 -3.08 -3.35
N GLU A 66 2.15 -3.27 -4.60
CA GLU A 66 2.07 -4.59 -5.20
C GLU A 66 3.42 -4.99 -5.82
N GLY A 67 3.76 -6.27 -5.69
CA GLY A 67 4.85 -6.88 -6.43
C GLY A 67 4.58 -6.89 -7.94
N THR A 68 5.64 -6.99 -8.75
CA THR A 68 5.54 -7.17 -10.22
C THR A 68 5.64 -8.63 -10.65
N GLY A 69 5.85 -9.53 -9.69
CA GLY A 69 6.07 -10.95 -9.95
C GLY A 69 4.80 -11.64 -10.44
N ASN A 70 4.90 -12.37 -11.54
CA ASN A 70 3.86 -13.27 -11.99
C ASN A 70 4.22 -14.69 -11.53
N LEU A 71 3.59 -15.17 -10.46
CA LEU A 71 3.73 -16.56 -10.00
C LEU A 71 2.78 -17.53 -10.73
N GLY A 72 2.29 -17.14 -11.93
CA GLY A 72 1.40 -17.96 -12.76
C GLY A 72 -0.10 -17.69 -12.57
N GLY A 73 -0.47 -16.64 -11.84
CA GLY A 73 -1.86 -16.21 -11.62
C GLY A 73 -2.20 -14.90 -12.36
N PRO A 74 -3.50 -14.55 -12.50
CA PRO A 74 -3.88 -13.24 -12.99
C PRO A 74 -3.25 -12.13 -12.11
N PRO A 75 -3.04 -10.92 -12.67
CA PRO A 75 -2.48 -9.81 -11.90
C PRO A 75 -3.29 -9.62 -10.61
N LEU A 76 -2.60 -9.62 -9.47
CA LEU A 76 -3.23 -9.56 -8.13
C LEU A 76 -3.88 -8.20 -7.82
N TYR A 77 -4.06 -7.35 -8.83
CA TYR A 77 -4.68 -6.02 -8.75
C TYR A 77 -6.22 -6.08 -8.69
N LEU A 78 -6.82 -7.26 -8.88
CA LEU A 78 -8.27 -7.51 -8.83
C LEU A 78 -8.68 -8.18 -7.52
#